data_AF-A0A382UBC6-F1
#
_entry.id   AF-A0A382UBC6-F1
#
_cell.length_a   1.000
_cell.length_b   1.000
_cell.length_c   1.000
_cell.angle_alpha   90.00
_cell.angle_beta   90.00
_cell.angle_gamma   90.00
#
_symmetry.space_group_name_H-M   'P 1'
#
loop_
_entity.id
_entity.type
_entity.pdbx_description
1 polymer ?
#
loop_
_entity_poly.entity_id
_entity_poly.type
_entity_poly.pdbx_seq_one_letter_code
_entity_poly.pdbx_strand_id
1 'polypeptide(L)'
;MAFNEQISKVMPHENFSINLRIVCDEQISVAHVCRKMEINRQQFNKYLSGQIYPSKHNLNRICQYFQLSEEEFNLKSSEFRQIAPKSHQLESNPGKIELNNIIDSISSHSKDLSRYEGYYYSYFHSPEFPGYINRSLIHIYQYENKFYSTSI
;
A
#
# COMPACT_ATOMS: atom_id res chain seq x y z
N MET A 1 -26.73 31.92 33.33
CA MET A 1 -25.79 32.39 32.30
C MET A 1 -24.87 31.24 31.97
N ALA A 2 -25.21 30.49 30.92
CA ALA A 2 -24.40 29.41 30.35
C ALA A 2 -23.82 29.94 29.04
N PHE A 3 -22.49 29.95 28.90
CA PHE A 3 -21.69 30.25 27.69
C PHE A 3 -20.23 30.24 28.21
N ASN A 4 -19.27 29.41 27.81
CA ASN A 4 -19.13 28.52 26.66
C ASN A 4 -17.95 27.56 26.96
N GLU A 5 -18.20 26.35 27.47
CA GLU A 5 -17.20 25.27 27.49
C GLU A 5 -17.13 24.63 26.10
N GLN A 6 -16.47 25.32 25.17
CA GLN A 6 -16.05 24.77 23.89
C GLN A 6 -14.53 24.65 23.88
N ILE A 7 -13.99 23.63 24.54
CA ILE A 7 -12.67 23.06 24.20
C ILE A 7 -12.88 21.57 23.94
N SER A 8 -13.14 21.30 22.67
CA SER A 8 -13.06 20.02 21.93
C SER A 8 -12.68 18.78 22.75
N LYS A 9 -13.69 18.04 23.21
CA LYS A 9 -13.59 16.61 23.53
C LYS A 9 -13.47 15.85 22.20
N VAL A 10 -12.28 15.85 21.59
CA VAL A 10 -11.98 14.94 20.46
C VAL A 10 -12.13 13.53 21.03
N MET A 11 -13.04 12.73 20.48
CA MET A 11 -13.23 11.37 20.96
C MET A 11 -11.99 10.55 20.61
N PRO A 12 -11.45 9.74 21.53
CA PRO A 12 -10.24 8.94 21.26
C PRO A 12 -10.37 8.07 19.99
N HIS A 13 -11.59 7.66 19.65
CA HIS A 13 -11.90 6.90 18.44
C HIS A 13 -11.61 7.65 17.11
N GLU A 14 -11.72 8.98 17.08
CA GLU A 14 -11.47 9.76 15.87
C GLU A 14 -9.98 9.72 15.49
N ASN A 15 -9.11 9.95 16.47
CA ASN A 15 -7.66 9.87 16.28
C ASN A 15 -7.25 8.49 15.76
N PHE A 16 -7.77 7.42 16.36
CA PHE A 16 -7.49 6.04 15.94
C PHE A 16 -7.83 5.82 14.46
N SER A 17 -9.03 6.20 14.02
CA SER A 17 -9.47 5.97 12.63
C SER A 17 -8.64 6.76 11.62
N ILE A 18 -8.24 7.99 11.95
CA ILE A 18 -7.39 8.83 11.11
C ILE A 18 -5.99 8.23 11.02
N ASN A 19 -5.40 7.84 12.15
CA ASN A 19 -4.05 7.28 12.21
C ASN A 19 -3.99 5.89 11.55
N LEU A 20 -5.04 5.07 11.71
CA LEU A 20 -5.19 3.80 11.01
C LEU A 20 -5.23 4.02 9.48
N ARG A 21 -5.91 5.07 9.02
CA ARG A 21 -5.92 5.41 7.59
C ARG A 21 -4.54 5.84 7.10
N ILE A 22 -3.82 6.65 7.88
CA ILE A 22 -2.44 7.08 7.55
C ILE A 22 -1.54 5.86 7.30
N VAL A 23 -1.53 4.87 8.19
CA VAL A 23 -0.69 3.67 8.00
C VAL A 23 -1.20 2.73 6.91
N CYS A 24 -2.51 2.75 6.62
CA CYS A 24 -3.09 1.95 5.52
C CYS A 24 -2.84 2.55 4.14
N ASP A 25 -2.78 3.88 4.01
CA ASP A 25 -2.53 4.56 2.74
C ASP A 25 -1.11 4.28 2.20
N GLU A 26 -0.17 3.92 3.08
CA GLU A 26 1.18 3.48 2.71
C GLU A 26 1.24 2.02 2.21
N GLN A 27 0.10 1.29 2.23
CA GLN A 27 0.03 -0.11 1.81
C GLN A 27 -0.47 -0.28 0.38
N ILE A 28 0.06 -1.31 -0.31
CA ILE A 28 -0.28 -1.65 -1.70
C ILE A 28 -1.79 -1.97 -1.86
N SER A 29 -2.43 -2.55 -0.84
CA SER A 29 -3.87 -2.83 -0.86
C SER A 29 -4.45 -3.14 0.52
N VAL A 30 -5.55 -2.46 0.88
CA VAL A 30 -6.35 -2.75 2.09
C VAL A 30 -6.84 -4.20 2.12
N ALA A 31 -7.18 -4.78 0.97
CA ALA A 31 -7.66 -6.17 0.91
C ALA A 31 -6.56 -7.19 1.28
N HIS A 32 -5.30 -6.89 0.97
CA HIS A 32 -4.16 -7.72 1.37
C HIS A 32 -3.95 -7.65 2.88
N VAL A 33 -4.02 -6.45 3.45
CA VAL A 33 -3.89 -6.19 4.89
C VAL A 33 -4.98 -6.91 5.69
N CYS A 34 -6.25 -6.82 5.28
CA CYS A 34 -7.34 -7.53 5.96
C CYS A 34 -7.14 -9.06 5.99
N ARG A 35 -6.60 -9.65 4.91
CA ARG A 35 -6.34 -11.09 4.85
C ARG A 35 -5.24 -11.50 5.82
N LYS A 36 -4.14 -10.73 5.90
CA LYS A 36 -3.04 -11.00 6.84
C LYS A 36 -3.44 -10.86 8.30
N MET A 37 -4.28 -9.88 8.63
CA MET A 37 -4.80 -9.72 10.00
C MET A 37 -5.97 -10.67 10.31
N GLU A 38 -6.44 -11.44 9.33
CA GLU A 38 -7.66 -12.27 9.43
C GLU A 38 -8.87 -11.48 9.97
N ILE A 39 -9.01 -10.21 9.54
CA ILE A 39 -10.15 -9.36 9.89
C ILE A 39 -11.07 -9.26 8.69
N ASN A 40 -12.39 -9.39 8.93
CA ASN A 40 -13.38 -9.21 7.89
C ASN A 40 -13.30 -7.78 7.30
N ARG A 41 -13.16 -7.67 5.98
CA ARG A 41 -13.04 -6.39 5.27
C ARG A 41 -14.19 -5.42 5.55
N GLN A 42 -15.42 -5.91 5.68
CA GLN A 42 -16.57 -5.06 6.02
C GLN A 42 -16.44 -4.46 7.42
N GLN A 43 -15.92 -5.23 8.39
CA GLN A 43 -15.64 -4.72 9.73
C GLN A 43 -14.47 -3.75 9.72
N PHE A 44 -13.39 -4.08 9.00
CA PHE A 44 -12.22 -3.22 8.89
C PHE A 44 -12.56 -1.85 8.27
N ASN A 45 -13.40 -1.82 7.25
CA ASN A 45 -13.86 -0.56 6.66
C ASN A 45 -14.65 0.32 7.64
N LYS A 46 -15.37 -0.28 8.59
CA LYS A 46 -16.05 0.47 9.66
C LYS A 46 -15.07 1.07 10.67
N TYR A 47 -13.91 0.43 10.87
CA TYR A 47 -12.82 0.99 11.69
C TYR A 47 -12.15 2.15 10.96
N LEU A 48 -11.87 2.00 9.66
CA LEU A 48 -11.30 3.06 8.82
C LEU A 48 -12.20 4.29 8.72
N SER A 49 -13.52 4.13 8.71
CA SER A 49 -14.47 5.25 8.68
C SER A 49 -14.74 5.85 10.05
N GLY A 50 -14.17 5.29 11.13
CA GLY A 50 -14.40 5.74 12.51
C GLY A 50 -15.80 5.44 13.04
N GLN A 51 -16.61 4.63 12.33
CA GLN A 51 -17.97 4.28 12.76
C GLN A 51 -17.98 3.41 14.02
N ILE A 52 -16.98 2.56 14.18
CA ILE A 52 -16.89 1.59 15.29
C ILE A 52 -15.42 1.49 15.71
N TYR A 53 -15.17 1.37 17.01
CA TYR A 53 -13.84 1.04 17.52
C TYR A 53 -13.60 -0.48 17.55
N PRO A 54 -12.40 -0.98 17.22
CA PRO A 54 -12.13 -2.41 17.22
C PRO A 54 -12.36 -3.06 18.60
N SER A 55 -12.78 -4.32 18.62
CA SER A 55 -12.76 -5.11 19.86
C SER A 55 -11.31 -5.35 20.30
N LYS A 56 -11.07 -5.64 21.59
CA LYS A 56 -9.72 -5.87 22.12
C LYS A 56 -8.92 -6.94 21.32
N HIS A 57 -9.60 -7.98 20.85
CA HIS A 57 -9.00 -9.01 20.00
C HIS A 57 -8.55 -8.46 18.64
N ASN A 58 -9.43 -7.72 17.95
CA ASN A 58 -9.11 -7.12 16.66
C ASN A 58 -8.09 -5.99 16.79
N LEU A 59 -8.15 -5.22 17.88
CA LEU A 59 -7.19 -4.18 18.19
C LEU A 59 -5.79 -4.76 18.37
N ASN A 60 -5.64 -5.82 19.15
CA ASN A 60 -4.36 -6.51 19.29
C ASN A 60 -3.79 -6.99 17.95
N ARG A 61 -4.64 -7.53 17.06
CA ARG A 61 -4.23 -7.94 15.71
C ARG A 61 -3.76 -6.76 14.87
N ILE A 62 -4.46 -5.63 14.93
CA ILE A 62 -4.07 -4.39 14.24
C ILE A 62 -2.74 -3.87 14.80
N CYS A 63 -2.60 -3.78 16.12
CA CYS A 63 -1.38 -3.37 16.80
C CYS A 63 -0.18 -4.26 16.44
N GLN A 64 -0.36 -5.59 16.46
CA GLN A 64 0.67 -6.54 16.07
C GLN A 64 1.07 -6.41 14.59
N TYR A 65 0.09 -6.23 13.71
CA TYR A 65 0.34 -6.09 12.28
C TYR A 65 1.15 -4.84 11.95
N PHE A 66 0.78 -3.71 12.55
CA PHE A 66 1.45 -2.43 12.33
C PHE A 66 2.66 -2.18 13.24
N GLN A 67 2.92 -3.09 14.19
CA GLN A 67 3.94 -2.95 15.24
C GLN A 67 3.83 -1.64 16.01
N LEU A 68 2.59 -1.20 16.27
CA LEU A 68 2.25 0.01 17.00
C LEU A 68 1.38 -0.35 18.19
N SER A 69 1.53 0.36 19.31
CA SER A 69 0.69 0.21 20.48
C SER A 69 -0.67 0.90 20.31
N GLU A 70 -1.65 0.54 21.15
CA GLU A 70 -2.94 1.23 21.17
C GLU A 70 -2.77 2.73 21.49
N GLU A 71 -1.84 3.07 22.38
CA GLU A 71 -1.58 4.45 22.79
C GLU A 71 -1.06 5.27 21.61
N GLU A 72 -0.15 4.70 20.82
CA GLU A 72 0.40 5.32 19.61
C GLU A 72 -0.70 5.59 18.59
N PHE A 73 -1.59 4.63 18.33
CA PHE A 73 -2.72 4.85 17.43
C PHE A 73 -3.69 5.95 17.89
N ASN A 74 -3.78 6.22 19.19
CA ASN A 74 -4.68 7.23 19.75
C ASN A 74 -4.04 8.63 19.87
N LEU A 75 -2.76 8.80 19.52
CA LEU A 75 -2.09 10.10 19.48
C LEU A 75 -2.75 11.07 18.49
N LYS A 76 -2.50 12.37 18.66
CA LYS A 76 -2.95 13.35 17.66
C LYS A 76 -2.24 13.06 16.33
N SER A 77 -2.94 13.19 15.22
CA SER A 77 -2.39 12.82 13.90
C SER A 77 -1.10 13.58 13.52
N SER A 78 -0.87 14.78 14.08
CA SER A 78 0.39 15.51 13.92
C SER A 78 1.57 14.86 14.64
N GLU A 79 1.34 14.28 15.82
CA GLU A 79 2.34 13.57 16.63
C GLU A 79 2.54 12.16 16.07
N PHE A 80 1.44 11.50 15.70
CA PHE A 80 1.45 10.19 15.06
C PHE A 80 2.32 10.17 13.81
N ARG A 81 2.24 11.18 12.92
CA ARG A 81 3.10 11.26 11.72
C ARG A 81 4.60 11.34 12.00
N GLN A 82 5.01 11.72 13.22
CA GLN A 82 6.42 11.78 13.59
C GLN A 82 6.96 10.42 14.03
N ILE A 83 6.10 9.60 14.63
CA ILE A 83 6.44 8.25 15.13
C ILE A 83 6.04 7.14 14.17
N ALA A 84 5.03 7.39 13.34
CA ALA A 84 4.49 6.42 12.42
C ALA A 84 5.61 6.04 11.45
N PRO A 85 5.90 4.74 11.30
CA PRO A 85 6.95 4.30 10.41
C PRO A 85 6.57 4.77 9.00
N LYS A 86 7.38 5.67 8.38
CA LYS A 86 7.24 6.13 6.97
C LYS A 86 7.45 5.00 5.94
N SER A 87 7.35 3.77 6.39
CA SER A 87 7.83 2.57 5.71
C SER A 87 7.41 1.38 6.57
N HIS A 88 6.23 0.87 6.30
CA HIS A 88 6.10 -0.57 6.16
C HIS A 88 6.52 -0.98 4.74
N GLN A 89 7.74 -0.61 4.32
CA GLN A 89 8.47 -1.37 3.30
C GLN A 89 9.21 -2.58 3.90
N LEU A 90 9.12 -2.81 5.21
CA LEU A 90 9.75 -3.97 5.85
C LEU A 90 8.74 -4.77 6.66
N GLU A 91 7.76 -5.36 5.99
CA GLU A 91 7.64 -6.80 6.23
C GLU A 91 8.83 -7.44 5.51
N SER A 92 9.82 -7.80 6.31
CA SER A 92 10.92 -8.71 6.00
C SER A 92 10.37 -10.04 5.48
N ASN A 93 9.86 -10.03 4.26
CA ASN A 93 9.73 -11.25 3.48
C ASN A 93 11.10 -11.47 2.84
N PRO A 94 11.95 -12.37 3.37
CA PRO A 94 13.29 -12.61 2.82
C PRO A 94 13.25 -12.82 1.29
N GLY A 95 12.18 -13.44 0.77
CA GLY A 95 11.98 -13.61 -0.68
C GLY A 95 11.76 -12.32 -1.49
N LYS A 96 11.23 -11.23 -0.90
CA LYS A 96 11.12 -9.93 -1.61
C LYS A 96 12.44 -9.18 -1.66
N ILE A 97 13.22 -9.23 -0.57
CA ILE A 97 14.56 -8.62 -0.52
C ILE A 97 15.46 -9.37 -1.49
N GLU A 98 15.41 -10.70 -1.50
CA GLU A 98 16.17 -11.53 -2.44
C GLU A 98 15.74 -11.28 -3.89
N LEU A 99 14.44 -11.18 -4.18
CA LEU A 99 13.95 -10.86 -5.52
C LEU A 99 14.38 -9.45 -5.98
N ASN A 100 14.28 -8.44 -5.11
CA ASN A 100 14.74 -7.08 -5.44
C ASN A 100 16.25 -7.06 -5.66
N ASN A 101 17.03 -7.72 -4.82
CA ASN A 101 18.47 -7.85 -5.00
C ASN A 101 18.83 -8.57 -6.31
N ILE A 102 18.08 -9.62 -6.67
CA ILE A 102 18.23 -10.33 -7.95
C ILE A 102 17.90 -9.38 -9.11
N ILE A 103 16.76 -8.68 -9.07
CA ILE A 103 16.34 -7.72 -10.11
C ILE A 103 17.39 -6.61 -10.26
N ASP A 104 17.89 -6.06 -9.15
CA ASP A 104 18.90 -5.01 -9.14
C ASP A 104 20.24 -5.54 -9.70
N SER A 105 20.63 -6.77 -9.36
CA SER A 105 21.82 -7.43 -9.93
C SER A 105 21.69 -7.72 -11.42
N ILE A 106 20.49 -8.02 -11.93
CA ILE A 106 20.23 -8.21 -13.36
C ILE A 106 20.29 -6.85 -14.07
N SER A 107 19.72 -5.80 -13.48
CA SER A 107 19.71 -4.46 -14.06
C SER A 107 21.09 -3.82 -14.17
N SER A 108 22.02 -4.18 -13.27
CA SER A 108 23.41 -3.73 -13.33
C SER A 108 24.26 -4.47 -14.38
N HIS A 109 23.79 -5.61 -14.88
CA HIS A 109 24.46 -6.42 -15.91
C HIS A 109 23.76 -6.39 -17.28
N SER A 110 22.62 -5.70 -17.40
CA SER A 110 21.92 -5.60 -18.68
C SER A 110 22.73 -4.72 -19.63
N LYS A 111 23.02 -5.27 -20.82
CA LYS A 111 23.60 -4.49 -21.92
C LYS A 111 22.73 -3.28 -22.20
N ASP A 112 23.35 -2.17 -22.58
CA ASP A 112 22.64 -0.94 -22.94
C ASP A 112 21.45 -1.23 -23.88
N LEU A 113 20.24 -1.06 -23.35
CA LEU A 113 18.98 -1.26 -24.05
C LEU A 113 18.45 0.05 -24.64
N SER A 114 19.22 1.14 -24.59
CA SER A 114 18.84 2.47 -25.13
C SER A 114 18.37 2.38 -26.58
N ARG A 115 19.00 1.52 -27.39
CA ARG A 115 18.62 1.24 -28.79
C ARG A 115 17.21 0.66 -28.99
N TYR A 116 16.56 0.20 -27.92
CA TYR A 116 15.21 -0.36 -27.92
C TYR A 116 14.19 0.57 -27.25
N GLU A 117 14.56 1.80 -26.90
CA GLU A 117 13.60 2.81 -26.44
C GLU A 117 12.69 3.23 -27.60
N GLY A 118 11.38 3.25 -27.34
CA GLY A 118 10.38 3.63 -28.33
C GLY A 118 9.07 2.85 -28.24
N TYR A 119 8.25 3.01 -29.27
CA TYR A 119 6.92 2.42 -29.38
C TYR A 119 6.92 1.20 -30.31
N TYR A 120 6.29 0.12 -29.85
CA TYR A 120 6.24 -1.16 -30.54
C TYR A 120 4.81 -1.68 -30.56
N TYR A 121 4.42 -2.35 -31.64
CA TYR A 121 3.22 -3.18 -31.62
C TYR A 121 3.58 -4.59 -31.16
N SER A 122 2.87 -5.09 -30.15
CA SER A 122 2.88 -6.52 -29.81
C SER A 122 1.66 -7.20 -30.40
N TYR A 123 1.86 -8.42 -30.88
CA TYR A 123 0.85 -9.21 -31.58
C TYR A 123 0.74 -10.56 -30.90
N PHE A 124 -0.47 -10.92 -30.47
CA PHE A 124 -0.74 -12.21 -29.86
C PHE A 124 -2.01 -12.80 -30.46
N HIS A 125 -2.04 -14.12 -30.66
CA HIS A 125 -3.26 -14.80 -31.08
C HIS A 125 -4.33 -14.66 -30.00
N SER A 126 -5.56 -14.32 -30.40
CA SER A 126 -6.69 -14.30 -29.48
C SER A 126 -7.19 -15.73 -29.22
N PRO A 127 -7.18 -16.22 -27.97
CA PRO A 127 -7.79 -17.51 -27.63
C PRO A 127 -9.31 -17.47 -27.77
N GLU A 128 -9.94 -16.35 -27.36
CA GLU A 128 -11.38 -16.12 -27.46
C GLU A 128 -11.89 -15.98 -28.91
N PHE A 129 -11.07 -15.51 -29.85
CA PHE A 129 -11.46 -15.30 -31.25
C PHE A 129 -10.47 -15.98 -32.21
N PRO A 130 -10.69 -17.27 -32.53
CA PRO A 130 -9.84 -18.01 -33.45
C PRO A 130 -9.72 -17.31 -34.81
N GLY A 131 -8.48 -17.11 -35.27
CA GLY A 131 -8.18 -16.40 -36.52
C GLY A 131 -7.92 -14.90 -36.38
N TYR A 132 -8.15 -14.31 -35.20
CA TYR A 132 -7.86 -12.90 -34.93
C TYR A 132 -6.57 -12.72 -34.13
N ILE A 133 -5.92 -11.57 -34.34
CA ILE A 133 -4.70 -11.17 -33.64
C ILE A 133 -5.01 -9.95 -32.77
N ASN A 134 -4.74 -10.07 -31.47
CA ASN A 134 -4.72 -8.94 -30.57
C ASN A 134 -3.45 -8.13 -30.82
N ARG A 135 -3.63 -6.84 -31.11
CA ARG A 135 -2.54 -5.89 -31.27
C ARG A 135 -2.58 -4.88 -30.13
N SER A 136 -1.50 -4.79 -29.36
CA SER A 136 -1.33 -3.79 -28.30
C SER A 136 -0.14 -2.87 -28.60
N LEU A 137 -0.22 -1.62 -28.14
CA LEU A 137 0.90 -0.68 -28.22
C LEU A 137 1.72 -0.78 -26.94
N ILE A 138 3.01 -1.10 -27.08
CA ILE A 138 3.97 -1.15 -25.98
C ILE A 138 4.91 0.04 -26.12
N HIS A 139 5.16 0.73 -25.02
CA HIS A 139 6.20 1.75 -24.92
C HIS A 139 7.32 1.24 -24.02
N ILE A 140 8.53 1.15 -24.57
CA ILE A 140 9.76 0.86 -23.85
C ILE A 140 10.47 2.18 -23.59
N TYR A 141 10.80 2.46 -22.33
CA TYR A 141 11.41 3.73 -21.91
C TYR A 141 12.41 3.53 -20.77
N GLN A 142 13.32 4.48 -20.64
CA GLN A 142 14.28 4.50 -19.54
C GLN A 142 13.80 5.44 -18.42
N TYR A 143 13.88 4.99 -17.17
CA TYR A 143 13.61 5.79 -15.97
C TYR A 143 14.57 5.39 -14.86
N GLU A 144 15.20 6.36 -14.17
CA GLU A 144 16.17 6.11 -13.08
C GLU A 144 17.23 5.04 -13.42
N ASN A 145 17.78 5.12 -14.65
CA ASN A 145 18.80 4.20 -15.17
C ASN A 145 18.34 2.72 -15.30
N LYS A 146 17.03 2.46 -15.27
CA LYS A 146 16.40 1.16 -15.52
C LYS A 146 15.48 1.25 -16.73
N PHE A 147 15.32 0.15 -17.45
CA PHE A 147 14.41 0.06 -18.59
C PHE A 147 13.08 -0.55 -18.17
N TYR A 148 11.98 0.10 -18.57
CA TYR A 148 10.61 -0.31 -18.28
C TYR A 148 9.83 -0.48 -19.58
N SER A 149 8.77 -1.30 -19.54
CA SER A 149 7.79 -1.40 -20.61
C SER A 149 6.38 -1.23 -20.05
N THR A 150 5.54 -0.49 -20.76
CA THR A 150 4.11 -0.34 -20.43
C THR A 150 3.27 -0.60 -21.66
N SER A 151 2.11 -1.22 -21.47
CA SER A 151 1.07 -1.23 -22.51
C SER A 151 0.29 0.09 -22.41
N ILE A 152 -0.05 0.65 -23.57
CA ILE A 152 -0.90 1.84 -23.71
C ILE A 152 -2.29 1.40 -24.15
#